data_AF-A0A6A5UMM2-F1
#
_entry.id   AF-A0A6A5UMM2-F1
#
_cell.length_a   1.000
_cell.length_b   1.000
_cell.length_c   1.000
_cell.angle_alpha   90.00
_cell.angle_beta   90.00
_cell.angle_gamma   90.00
#
_symmetry.space_group_name_H-M   'P 1'
#
loop_
_entity.id
_entity.type
_entity.pdbx_description
1 polymer ?
#
loop_
_entity_poly.entity_id
_entity_poly.type
_entity_poly.pdbx_seq_one_letter_code
_entity_poly.pdbx_strand_id
1 'polypeptide(L)'
;MHPADQHPVPSSSETRSPSRSQSRASDLRWGDPKDIPNGGYAGPVCLNCHQNWWNTWCDDSPDGCYNCQAKNEICRRPQCENLHNCQNKNCKRAHASDQFVDTYPAPKNGPKRNSKKGDDHEEPPRKRQAGLAGAEYPGLRA
;
A
#
# COMPACT_ATOMS: atom_id res chain seq x y z
N MET A 1 64.55 -27.25 -41.88
CA MET A 1 65.15 -26.79 -40.62
C MET A 1 65.23 -25.27 -40.67
N HIS A 2 64.29 -24.60 -40.00
CA HIS A 2 64.32 -23.17 -39.66
C HIS A 2 63.33 -22.93 -38.50
N PRO A 3 63.55 -21.88 -37.70
CA PRO A 3 63.28 -21.85 -36.27
C PRO A 3 61.91 -21.26 -35.87
N ALA A 4 61.63 -21.40 -34.57
CA ALA A 4 60.61 -20.71 -33.80
C ALA A 4 60.67 -19.18 -33.94
N ASP A 5 59.56 -18.47 -33.75
CA ASP A 5 59.21 -17.82 -32.48
C ASP A 5 58.13 -16.73 -32.65
N GLN A 6 57.39 -16.52 -31.56
CA GLN A 6 56.71 -15.27 -31.15
C GLN A 6 55.40 -14.86 -31.81
N HIS A 7 54.32 -15.20 -31.11
CA HIS A 7 53.05 -14.46 -31.10
C HIS A 7 53.14 -13.22 -30.19
N PRO A 8 52.78 -12.02 -30.66
CA PRO A 8 52.31 -10.95 -29.79
C PRO A 8 50.78 -10.96 -29.69
N VAL A 9 50.31 -11.00 -28.45
CA VAL A 9 48.89 -10.82 -28.06
C VAL A 9 48.45 -9.37 -28.26
N PRO A 10 47.19 -9.10 -28.64
CA PRO A 10 46.66 -7.75 -28.72
C PRO A 10 46.40 -7.16 -27.33
N SER A 11 46.94 -5.95 -27.11
CA SER A 11 46.72 -5.10 -25.96
C SER A 11 45.41 -4.33 -26.13
N SER A 12 44.38 -4.70 -25.36
CA SER A 12 43.11 -3.96 -25.30
C SER A 12 43.10 -3.07 -24.06
N SER A 13 43.23 -1.76 -24.28
CA SER A 13 43.13 -0.73 -23.25
C SER A 13 41.69 -0.63 -22.74
N GLU A 14 41.44 -1.08 -21.52
CA GLU A 14 40.20 -0.81 -20.78
C GLU A 14 40.17 0.65 -20.29
N THR A 15 39.43 1.50 -20.98
CA THR A 15 39.02 2.81 -20.44
C THR A 15 37.89 2.58 -19.42
N ARG A 16 38.27 2.36 -18.16
CA ARG A 16 37.33 2.33 -17.03
C ARG A 16 36.79 3.74 -16.75
N SER A 17 35.55 3.99 -17.16
CA SER A 17 34.76 5.13 -16.68
C SER A 17 34.63 5.08 -15.15
N PRO A 18 34.78 6.21 -14.43
CA PRO A 18 34.55 6.25 -12.99
C PRO A 18 33.06 6.03 -12.72
N SER A 19 32.76 4.89 -12.08
CA SER A 19 31.48 4.63 -11.43
C SER A 19 31.21 5.74 -10.42
N ARG A 20 30.46 6.74 -10.86
CA ARG A 20 29.86 7.74 -10.00
C ARG A 20 28.94 6.97 -9.05
N SER A 21 29.42 6.76 -7.83
CA SER A 21 28.69 6.19 -6.72
C SER A 21 27.35 6.92 -6.62
N GLN A 22 26.32 6.32 -7.22
CA GLN A 22 24.95 6.66 -6.91
C GLN A 22 24.75 6.11 -5.51
N SER A 23 25.05 6.95 -4.52
CA SER A 23 24.42 6.91 -3.22
C SER A 23 22.93 6.94 -3.48
N ARG A 24 22.35 5.75 -3.71
CA ARG A 24 20.92 5.54 -3.74
C ARG A 24 20.46 5.97 -2.36
N ALA A 25 19.91 7.17 -2.29
CA ALA A 25 19.07 7.64 -1.21
C ALA A 25 18.04 6.55 -0.94
N SER A 26 18.38 5.69 0.02
CA SER A 26 17.56 4.57 0.49
C SER A 26 16.83 5.00 1.77
N ASP A 27 16.66 6.30 1.96
CA ASP A 27 16.31 6.94 3.23
C ASP A 27 14.92 7.56 3.26
N LEU A 28 14.00 7.12 2.39
CA LEU A 28 12.56 7.31 2.60
C LEU A 28 11.78 6.08 2.14
N ARG A 29 12.26 4.88 2.47
CA ARG A 29 11.33 3.76 2.66
C ARG A 29 10.56 4.09 3.92
N TRP A 30 9.40 4.75 3.78
CA TRP A 30 8.33 4.67 4.77
C TRP A 30 8.26 3.21 5.18
N GLY A 31 8.72 2.93 6.40
CA GLY A 31 8.95 1.58 6.89
C GLY A 31 7.68 0.76 6.72
N ASP A 32 7.86 -0.55 6.52
CA ASP A 32 6.81 -1.52 6.83
C ASP A 32 6.06 -1.04 8.08
N PRO A 33 4.76 -0.71 7.99
CA PRO A 33 4.11 -0.02 9.08
C PRO A 33 3.93 -1.05 10.21
N LYS A 34 4.86 -1.02 11.16
CA LYS A 34 4.97 -1.97 12.28
C LYS A 34 3.74 -1.93 13.20
N ASP A 35 2.88 -0.93 13.05
CA ASP A 35 1.66 -0.75 13.82
C ASP A 35 0.38 -1.25 13.13
N ILE A 36 0.46 -1.87 11.94
CA ILE A 36 -0.74 -2.44 11.32
C ILE A 36 -0.98 -3.84 11.87
N PRO A 37 -2.06 -4.08 12.64
CA PRO A 37 -2.39 -5.43 13.07
C PRO A 37 -2.59 -6.32 11.83
N ASN A 38 -1.80 -7.40 11.74
CA ASN A 38 -1.86 -8.44 10.70
C ASN A 38 -1.44 -8.06 9.26
N GLY A 39 -0.58 -7.06 9.06
CA GLY A 39 0.00 -6.78 7.72
C GLY A 39 -0.92 -6.00 6.77
N GLY A 40 -2.06 -5.52 7.29
CA GLY A 40 -2.97 -4.59 6.62
C GLY A 40 -4.04 -5.23 5.78
N TYR A 41 -5.12 -4.47 5.60
CA TYR A 41 -6.28 -4.94 4.86
C TYR A 41 -5.97 -5.12 3.37
N ALA A 42 -6.13 -6.36 2.90
CA ALA A 42 -5.82 -6.77 1.52
C ALA A 42 -7.03 -6.77 0.58
N GLY A 43 -8.24 -6.53 1.10
CA GLY A 43 -9.49 -6.57 0.34
C GLY A 43 -9.86 -5.24 -0.36
N PRO A 44 -11.11 -5.11 -0.84
CA PRO A 44 -11.59 -3.92 -1.54
C PRO A 44 -11.67 -2.69 -0.63
N VAL A 45 -10.68 -1.81 -0.71
CA VAL A 45 -10.64 -0.56 0.08
C VAL A 45 -11.75 0.40 -0.34
N CYS A 46 -12.44 1.00 0.64
CA CYS A 46 -13.48 1.99 0.37
C CYS A 46 -12.92 3.33 -0.14
N LEU A 47 -13.78 4.15 -0.76
CA LEU A 47 -13.41 5.42 -1.35
C LEU A 47 -12.71 6.37 -0.37
N ASN A 48 -13.27 6.53 0.83
CA ASN A 48 -12.74 7.49 1.80
C ASN A 48 -11.40 7.02 2.37
N CYS A 49 -11.24 5.72 2.63
CA CYS A 49 -9.95 5.18 3.02
C CYS A 49 -8.91 5.35 1.92
N HIS A 50 -9.30 5.18 0.65
CA HIS A 50 -8.38 5.42 -0.46
C HIS A 50 -7.97 6.90 -0.57
N GLN A 51 -8.95 7.81 -0.47
CA GLN A 51 -8.73 9.25 -0.62
C GLN A 51 -7.81 9.84 0.45
N ASN A 52 -7.93 9.33 1.67
CA ASN A 52 -7.17 9.78 2.84
C ASN A 52 -5.91 8.94 3.12
N TRP A 53 -5.48 8.08 2.19
CA TRP A 53 -4.29 7.24 2.35
C TRP A 53 -4.37 6.21 3.51
N TRP A 54 -5.58 5.79 3.89
CA TRP A 54 -5.85 4.85 4.97
C TRP A 54 -6.04 3.40 4.50
N ASN A 55 -5.55 3.03 3.32
CA ASN A 55 -5.80 1.72 2.71
C ASN A 55 -5.55 0.54 3.66
N THR A 56 -4.44 0.57 4.40
CA THR A 56 -4.03 -0.50 5.32
C THR A 56 -4.88 -0.58 6.58
N TRP A 57 -5.58 0.50 6.92
CA TRP A 57 -6.44 0.65 8.10
C TRP A 57 -7.93 0.52 7.78
N CYS A 58 -8.28 0.28 6.52
CA CYS A 58 -9.64 -0.08 6.11
C CYS A 58 -10.00 -1.47 6.68
N ASP A 59 -11.29 -1.77 6.79
CA ASP A 59 -11.80 -3.03 7.32
C ASP A 59 -13.07 -3.46 6.61
N ASP A 60 -13.37 -4.75 6.69
CA ASP A 60 -14.40 -5.46 5.92
C ASP A 60 -15.76 -5.50 6.58
N SER A 61 -16.10 -4.50 7.38
CA SER A 61 -17.38 -4.49 8.09
C SER A 61 -18.55 -4.34 7.09
N PRO A 62 -19.60 -5.18 7.19
CA PRO A 62 -20.72 -5.18 6.27
C PRO A 62 -21.46 -3.85 6.30
N ASP A 63 -21.61 -3.23 7.49
CA ASP A 63 -22.24 -1.93 7.74
C ASP A 63 -21.32 -0.72 7.41
N GLY A 64 -20.22 -0.95 6.71
CA GLY A 64 -19.22 0.05 6.38
C GLY A 64 -18.03 0.05 7.33
N CYS A 65 -16.86 0.43 6.82
CA CYS A 65 -15.62 0.34 7.60
C CYS A 65 -15.61 1.33 8.77
N TYR A 66 -14.87 0.97 9.82
CA TYR A 66 -14.75 1.74 11.06
C TYR A 66 -14.39 3.21 10.80
N ASN A 67 -13.45 3.48 9.87
CA ASN A 67 -13.03 4.87 9.58
C ASN A 67 -14.17 5.72 9.01
N CYS A 68 -15.02 5.15 8.16
CA CYS A 68 -16.20 5.83 7.62
C CYS A 68 -17.26 6.03 8.72
N GLN A 69 -17.51 5.00 9.54
CA GLN A 69 -18.45 5.10 10.66
C GLN A 69 -18.03 6.19 11.66
N ALA A 70 -16.75 6.23 12.05
CA ALA A 70 -16.22 7.22 12.96
C ALA A 70 -16.32 8.67 12.42
N LYS A 71 -16.33 8.85 11.09
CA LYS A 71 -16.52 10.16 10.44
C LYS A 71 -17.97 10.44 10.04
N ASN A 72 -18.91 9.53 10.34
CA ASN A 72 -20.29 9.58 9.86
C ASN A 72 -20.40 9.75 8.32
N GLU A 73 -19.52 9.08 7.58
CA GLU A 73 -19.48 9.12 6.12
C GLU A 73 -19.97 7.81 5.51
N ILE A 74 -20.54 7.88 4.30
CA ILE A 74 -20.99 6.68 3.56
C ILE A 74 -19.77 5.87 3.11
N CYS A 75 -19.71 4.60 3.49
CA CYS A 75 -18.65 3.69 3.08
C CYS A 75 -18.97 3.05 1.72
N ARG A 76 -18.45 3.63 0.63
CA ARG A 76 -18.62 3.06 -0.72
C ARG A 76 -17.38 2.34 -1.21
N ARG A 77 -17.54 1.14 -1.77
CA ARG A 77 -16.43 0.33 -2.31
C ARG A 77 -16.50 0.24 -3.85
N PRO A 78 -15.35 0.22 -4.55
CA PRO A 78 -15.35 0.15 -6.01
C PRO A 78 -15.89 -1.21 -6.46
N GLN A 79 -16.93 -1.19 -7.27
CA GLN A 79 -17.56 -2.40 -7.80
C GLN A 79 -16.65 -3.09 -8.82
N CYS A 80 -16.58 -4.42 -8.74
CA CYS A 80 -15.93 -5.23 -9.75
C CYS A 80 -16.70 -5.16 -11.08
N GLU A 81 -15.97 -5.05 -12.19
CA GLU A 81 -16.56 -5.00 -13.52
C GLU A 81 -17.26 -6.32 -13.88
N ASN A 82 -16.72 -7.44 -13.38
CA ASN A 82 -17.29 -8.78 -13.53
C ASN A 82 -17.99 -9.23 -12.23
N LEU A 83 -18.94 -8.44 -11.73
CA LEU A 83 -19.55 -8.61 -10.39
C LEU A 83 -19.94 -10.06 -10.03
N HIS A 84 -20.50 -10.81 -11.00
CA HIS A 84 -21.00 -12.17 -10.79
C HIS A 84 -20.05 -13.28 -11.27
N ASN A 85 -19.00 -12.95 -12.03
CA ASN A 85 -18.14 -13.94 -12.68
C ASN A 85 -16.67 -13.54 -12.69
N CYS A 86 -16.24 -12.81 -11.65
CA CYS A 86 -14.84 -12.45 -11.51
C CYS A 86 -14.04 -13.69 -11.10
N GLN A 87 -13.19 -14.18 -12.01
CA GLN A 87 -12.31 -15.32 -11.77
C GLN A 87 -11.01 -14.91 -11.04
N ASN A 88 -10.78 -13.61 -10.82
CA ASN A 88 -9.57 -13.11 -10.19
C ASN A 88 -9.66 -13.22 -8.66
N LYS A 89 -8.95 -14.20 -8.09
CA LYS A 89 -8.85 -14.43 -6.64
C LYS A 89 -8.25 -13.24 -5.87
N ASN A 90 -7.47 -12.39 -6.54
CA ASN A 90 -6.83 -11.20 -5.98
C ASN A 90 -7.54 -9.90 -6.40
N CYS A 91 -8.81 -9.98 -6.80
CA CYS A 91 -9.58 -8.80 -7.17
C CYS A 91 -9.74 -7.87 -5.96
N LYS A 92 -9.27 -6.62 -6.10
CA LYS A 92 -9.37 -5.60 -5.06
C LYS A 92 -10.64 -4.75 -5.18
N ARG A 93 -11.70 -5.30 -5.79
CA ARG A 93 -12.98 -4.64 -6.03
C ARG A 93 -14.10 -5.51 -5.45
N ALA A 94 -15.20 -4.87 -5.08
CA ALA A 94 -16.35 -5.50 -4.48
C ALA A 94 -17.09 -6.43 -5.46
N HIS A 95 -17.43 -7.64 -5.00
CA HIS A 95 -18.28 -8.60 -5.68
C HIS A 95 -19.65 -8.71 -5.00
N ALA A 96 -20.59 -9.38 -5.67
CA ALA A 96 -21.94 -9.61 -5.13
C ALA A 96 -21.94 -10.40 -3.82
N SER A 97 -20.90 -11.22 -3.57
CA SER A 97 -20.74 -12.02 -2.35
C SER A 97 -20.34 -11.23 -1.12
N ASP A 98 -19.80 -10.02 -1.30
CA ASP A 98 -19.00 -9.39 -0.25
C ASP A 98 -19.85 -8.57 0.76
N GLN A 99 -21.18 -8.64 0.68
CA GLN A 99 -22.14 -8.07 1.64
C GLN A 99 -21.92 -6.58 2.02
N PHE A 100 -21.40 -5.76 1.10
CA PHE A 100 -21.20 -4.33 1.37
C PHE A 100 -22.49 -3.53 1.26
N VAL A 101 -22.69 -2.55 2.16
CA VAL A 101 -23.85 -1.62 2.10
C VAL A 101 -23.95 -0.89 0.77
N ASP A 102 -22.81 -0.39 0.25
CA ASP A 102 -22.79 0.53 -0.88
C ASP A 102 -21.57 0.29 -1.78
N THR A 103 -21.82 0.27 -3.08
CA THR A 103 -20.79 0.11 -4.11
C THR A 103 -20.97 1.15 -5.21
N TYR A 104 -19.87 1.51 -5.87
CA TYR A 104 -19.89 2.47 -6.97
C TYR A 104 -19.11 1.96 -8.19
N PRO A 105 -19.48 2.38 -9.41
CA PRO A 105 -18.73 2.02 -10.61
C PRO A 105 -17.27 2.45 -10.51
N ALA A 106 -16.34 1.50 -10.61
CA ALA A 106 -14.92 1.81 -10.47
C ALA A 106 -14.43 2.67 -11.65
N PRO A 107 -13.84 3.86 -11.40
CA PRO A 107 -13.28 4.69 -12.46
C PRO A 107 -12.06 4.00 -13.10
N LYS A 108 -11.88 4.21 -14.42
CA LYS A 108 -10.75 3.63 -15.19
C LYS A 108 -9.38 3.96 -14.60
N ASN A 109 -9.24 5.17 -14.07
CA ASN A 109 -7.98 5.68 -13.50
C ASN A 109 -7.88 5.51 -11.97
N GLY A 110 -8.82 4.79 -11.36
CA GLY A 110 -8.95 4.73 -9.91
C GLY A 110 -9.46 6.04 -9.29
N PRO A 111 -9.93 6.00 -8.04
CA PRO A 111 -10.33 7.21 -7.33
C PRO A 111 -9.12 8.12 -7.08
N LYS A 112 -9.30 9.42 -7.32
CA LYS A 112 -8.26 10.42 -7.01
C LYS A 112 -8.11 10.54 -5.50
N ARG A 113 -6.89 10.77 -5.04
CA ARG A 113 -6.59 11.05 -3.62
C ARG A 113 -6.65 12.55 -3.35
N ASN A 114 -6.96 12.92 -2.11
CA ASN A 114 -7.14 14.32 -1.75
C ASN A 114 -5.80 15.08 -1.67
N SER A 115 -4.72 14.38 -1.32
CA SER A 115 -3.39 14.97 -1.12
C SER A 115 -2.29 14.14 -1.82
N LYS A 116 -1.12 14.74 -2.04
CA LYS A 116 0.04 14.02 -2.60
C LYS A 116 0.60 13.05 -1.57
N LYS A 117 1.29 12.02 -2.05
CA LYS A 117 1.86 10.96 -1.19
C LYS A 117 2.74 11.45 -0.04
N GLY A 118 3.41 12.58 -0.21
CA GLY A 118 4.36 13.13 0.76
C GLY A 118 3.79 14.24 1.66
N ASP A 119 2.54 14.64 1.47
CA ASP A 119 1.91 15.62 2.37
C ASP A 119 1.56 14.95 3.71
N ASP A 120 1.41 15.75 4.77
CA ASP A 120 0.83 15.27 6.03
C ASP A 120 -0.63 14.84 5.79
N HIS A 121 -0.94 13.60 6.13
CA HIS A 121 -2.28 13.05 6.03
C HIS A 121 -2.92 13.00 7.41
N GLU A 122 -4.24 13.21 7.46
CA GLU A 122 -5.01 12.94 8.67
C GLU A 122 -4.77 11.49 9.11
N GLU A 123 -4.58 11.26 10.41
CA GLU A 123 -4.38 9.90 10.92
C GLU A 123 -5.71 9.11 10.90
N PRO A 124 -5.75 7.85 10.42
CA PRO A 124 -6.99 7.08 10.38
C PRO A 124 -7.63 6.97 11.77
N PRO A 125 -8.96 7.20 11.90
CA PRO A 125 -9.65 7.09 13.19
C PRO A 125 -9.36 5.79 13.95
N ARG A 126 -9.25 4.67 13.22
CA ARG A 126 -8.93 3.36 13.81
C ARG A 126 -7.56 3.31 14.48
N LYS A 127 -6.55 3.99 13.92
CA LYS A 127 -5.21 4.05 14.51
C LYS A 127 -5.21 4.86 15.79
N ARG A 128 -5.96 5.97 15.83
CA ARG A 128 -6.15 6.79 17.04
C ARG A 128 -6.76 5.99 18.20
N GLN A 129 -7.75 5.13 17.92
CA GLN A 129 -8.31 4.25 18.96
C GLN A 129 -7.33 3.16 19.42
N ALA A 130 -6.58 2.55 18.51
CA ALA A 130 -5.57 1.54 18.88
C ALA A 130 -4.48 2.13 19.80
N GLY A 131 -4.08 3.38 19.57
CA GLY A 131 -3.13 4.09 20.43
C GLY A 131 -3.65 4.38 21.85
N LEU A 132 -4.96 4.58 22.01
CA LEU A 132 -5.59 4.77 23.33
C LEU A 132 -5.74 3.46 24.11
N ALA A 133 -5.96 2.33 23.42
CA ALA A 133 -6.05 1.02 24.06
C ALA A 133 -4.68 0.47 24.53
N GLY A 134 -3.58 0.99 24.00
CA GLY A 134 -2.20 0.66 24.41
C GLY A 134 -1.64 1.55 25.52
N ALA A 135 -2.36 2.62 25.92
CA ALA A 135 -2.03 3.34 27.13
C ALA A 135 -2.54 2.52 28.32
N GLU A 136 -1.65 1.71 28.93
CA GLU A 136 -1.86 1.16 30.27
C GLU A 136 -2.49 2.24 31.15
N TYR A 137 -3.70 2.00 31.66
CA TYR A 137 -4.23 2.75 32.80
C TYR A 137 -3.41 2.31 34.02
N PRO A 138 -2.51 3.13 34.57
CA PRO A 138 -1.88 2.79 35.82
C PRO A 138 -2.90 3.09 36.93
N GLY A 139 -3.59 2.06 37.41
CA GLY A 139 -4.30 2.14 38.69
C GLY A 139 -5.75 1.72 38.67
N LEU A 140 -5.96 0.41 38.69
CA LEU A 140 -6.99 -0.20 39.53
C LEU A 140 -6.47 -1.58 39.95
N ARG A 141 -5.51 -1.57 40.89
CA ARG A 141 -5.34 -2.71 41.79
C ARG A 141 -6.39 -2.54 42.89
N ALA A 142 -7.23 -3.55 43.01
CA ALA A 142 -8.19 -3.74 44.10
C ALA A 142 -7.49 -3.82 45.46
#